data_AF-A0A8B7NFW7-F1
#
_entry.id   AF-A0A8B7NFW7-F1
#
_cell.length_a   1.000
_cell.length_b   1.000
_cell.length_c   1.000
_cell.angle_alpha   90.00
_cell.angle_beta   90.00
_cell.angle_gamma   90.00
#
_symmetry.space_group_name_H-M   'P 1'
#
loop_
_entity.id
_entity.type
_entity.pdbx_description
1 polymer ?
#
loop_
_entity_poly.entity_id
_entity_poly.type
_entity_poly.pdbx_seq_one_letter_code
_entity_poly.pdbx_strand_id
1 'polypeptide(L)'
;MEHRPLILAFLVALVISCASGVERQSERRRQCPDPNSYGRNCFIYRDQCKNSRQCQQSGQRCCLVAGCGHECVDLLANNSVYMSSA
;
A
#
# COMPACT_ATOMS: atom_id res chain seq x y z
N MET A 1 -13.09 34.84 33.20
CA MET A 1 -11.98 35.02 32.24
C MET A 1 -11.42 33.65 31.83
N GLU A 2 -12.14 32.81 31.07
CA GLU A 2 -11.75 31.39 30.96
C GLU A 2 -11.88 30.72 29.57
N HIS A 3 -12.08 31.47 28.48
CA HIS A 3 -12.22 30.88 27.13
C HIS A 3 -10.93 30.90 26.28
N ARG A 4 -9.93 31.70 26.69
CA ARG A 4 -8.64 31.79 25.99
C ARG A 4 -7.85 30.46 25.91
N PRO A 5 -7.81 29.60 26.95
CA PRO A 5 -7.05 28.36 26.86
C PRO A 5 -7.74 27.32 25.96
N LEU A 6 -9.07 27.30 25.91
CA LEU A 6 -9.86 26.37 25.09
C LEU A 6 -9.69 26.64 23.60
N ILE A 7 -9.70 27.91 23.19
CA ILE A 7 -9.51 28.28 21.77
C ILE A 7 -8.11 27.88 21.28
N LEU A 8 -7.09 28.09 22.11
CA LEU A 8 -5.71 27.69 21.79
C LEU A 8 -5.56 26.16 21.69
N ALA A 9 -6.19 25.40 22.60
CA ALA A 9 -6.17 23.95 22.55
C ALA A 9 -6.84 23.39 21.28
N PHE A 10 -7.95 24.00 20.85
CA PHE A 10 -8.67 23.58 19.64
C PHE A 10 -7.87 23.82 18.36
N LEU A 11 -7.19 24.98 18.27
CA LEU A 11 -6.33 25.30 17.13
C LEU A 11 -5.12 24.37 17.04
N VAL A 12 -4.50 24.03 18.18
CA VAL A 12 -3.37 23.08 18.23
C VAL A 12 -3.83 21.68 17.82
N ALA A 13 -5.00 21.22 18.28
CA ALA A 13 -5.56 19.92 17.91
C ALA A 13 -5.87 19.81 16.40
N LEU A 14 -6.38 20.89 15.79
CA LEU A 14 -6.63 20.94 14.34
C LEU A 14 -5.33 20.85 13.54
N VAL A 15 -4.27 21.56 13.95
CA VAL A 15 -2.97 21.52 13.28
C VAL A 15 -2.33 20.13 13.37
N ILE A 16 -2.42 19.46 14.53
CA ILE A 16 -1.88 18.10 14.74
C ILE A 16 -2.65 17.07 13.90
N SER A 17 -3.97 17.23 13.77
CA SER A 17 -4.83 16.32 12.99
C SER A 17 -4.51 16.36 11.49
N CYS A 18 -4.12 17.53 10.96
CA CYS A 18 -3.70 17.69 9.56
C CYS A 18 -2.34 17.05 9.25
N ALA A 19 -1.43 16.97 10.23
CA ALA A 19 -0.08 16.43 10.02
C ALA A 19 -0.02 14.89 10.05
N SER A 20 -0.98 14.24 10.71
CA SER A 20 -0.92 12.80 11.01
C SER A 20 -1.34 11.88 9.84
N GLY A 21 -1.83 12.45 8.73
CA GLY A 21 -2.35 11.68 7.59
C GLY A 21 -1.31 11.22 6.55
N VAL A 22 -0.06 11.69 6.64
CA VAL A 22 0.89 11.57 5.51
C VAL A 22 1.80 10.34 5.62
N GLU A 23 2.06 9.80 6.81
CA GLU A 23 3.12 8.79 6.98
C GLU A 23 2.68 7.34 6.73
N ARG A 24 1.42 7.00 6.98
CA ARG A 24 0.95 5.60 6.85
C ARG A 24 0.70 5.12 5.41
N GLN A 25 0.56 6.03 4.45
CA GLN A 25 0.33 5.64 3.06
C GLN A 25 1.61 5.20 2.33
N SER A 26 2.78 5.72 2.72
CA SER A 26 4.04 5.46 2.01
C SER A 26 4.52 4.01 2.19
N GLU A 27 4.29 3.42 3.35
CA GLU A 27 4.71 2.06 3.64
C GLU A 27 3.79 1.01 2.98
N ARG A 28 2.47 1.27 2.97
CA ARG A 28 1.50 0.42 2.23
C ARG A 28 1.72 0.42 0.73
N ARG A 29 2.19 1.53 0.13
CA ARG A 29 2.52 1.60 -1.30
C ARG A 29 3.75 0.77 -1.70
N ARG A 30 4.42 0.12 -0.74
CA ARG A 30 5.61 -0.72 -0.99
C ARG A 30 5.35 -2.21 -0.75
N GLN A 31 4.22 -2.62 -0.19
CA GLN A 31 3.98 -4.03 0.10
C GLN A 31 3.41 -4.77 -1.13
N CYS A 32 3.86 -6.00 -1.34
CA CYS A 32 3.22 -6.90 -2.31
C CYS A 32 1.75 -7.15 -1.92
N PRO A 33 0.85 -7.33 -2.91
CA PRO A 33 -0.51 -7.75 -2.62
C PRO A 33 -0.53 -9.13 -1.95
N ASP A 34 -1.58 -9.40 -1.18
CA ASP A 34 -1.78 -10.72 -0.60
C ASP A 34 -1.94 -11.76 -1.72
N PRO A 35 -1.12 -12.83 -1.75
CA PRO A 35 -1.17 -13.81 -2.83
C PRO A 35 -2.49 -14.59 -2.88
N ASN A 36 -3.22 -14.72 -1.77
CA ASN A 36 -4.49 -15.46 -1.73
C ASN A 36 -5.69 -14.62 -2.18
N SER A 37 -5.56 -13.29 -2.20
CA SER A 37 -6.62 -12.37 -2.60
C SER A 37 -7.13 -12.52 -4.04
N TYR A 38 -6.39 -13.24 -4.89
CA TYR A 38 -6.79 -13.47 -6.27
C TYR A 38 -7.80 -14.61 -6.42
N GLY A 39 -7.98 -15.46 -5.41
CA GLY A 39 -8.95 -16.56 -5.42
C GLY A 39 -8.72 -17.61 -6.53
N ARG A 40 -7.47 -17.78 -6.99
CA ARG A 40 -7.12 -18.72 -8.06
C ARG A 40 -6.39 -19.94 -7.47
N ASN A 41 -6.69 -21.11 -8.01
CA ASN A 41 -5.88 -22.31 -7.79
C ASN A 41 -5.09 -22.60 -9.06
N CYS A 42 -3.78 -22.78 -8.95
CA CYS A 42 -2.92 -22.89 -10.12
C CYS A 42 -2.55 -24.32 -10.46
N PHE A 43 -2.78 -24.65 -11.73
CA PHE A 43 -2.38 -25.94 -12.31
C PHE A 43 -0.88 -25.98 -12.62
N ILE A 44 -0.25 -24.82 -12.81
CA ILE A 44 1.17 -24.68 -13.13
C ILE A 44 1.73 -23.52 -12.31
N TYR A 45 2.87 -23.76 -11.67
CA TYR A 45 3.61 -22.76 -10.90
C TYR A 45 4.80 -22.30 -11.74
N ARG A 46 4.90 -20.99 -12.02
CA ARG A 46 6.01 -20.45 -12.81
C ARG A 46 6.41 -19.05 -12.34
N ASP A 47 7.67 -18.95 -11.94
CA ASP A 47 8.29 -17.67 -11.60
C ASP A 47 8.77 -16.94 -12.87
N GLN A 48 8.32 -15.71 -13.04
CA GLN A 48 8.79 -14.76 -14.06
C GLN A 48 9.95 -13.90 -13.54
N CYS A 49 10.09 -13.80 -12.22
CA CYS A 49 11.18 -13.10 -11.56
C CYS A 49 11.55 -13.81 -10.25
N LYS A 50 12.76 -13.56 -9.74
CA LYS A 50 13.27 -14.01 -8.43
C LYS A 50 13.48 -12.85 -7.47
N ASN A 51 13.68 -11.64 -8.00
CA ASN A 51 13.85 -10.44 -7.19
C ASN A 51 13.44 -9.19 -7.99
N SER A 52 13.15 -8.10 -7.27
CA SER A 52 12.64 -6.85 -7.86
C SER A 52 13.64 -6.14 -8.79
N ARG A 53 14.93 -6.50 -8.78
CA ARG A 53 15.91 -5.91 -9.72
C ARG A 53 15.74 -6.43 -11.14
N GLN A 54 15.03 -7.55 -11.32
CA GLN A 54 14.71 -8.10 -12.63
C GLN A 54 13.50 -7.41 -13.28
N CYS A 55 12.77 -6.58 -12.54
CA CYS A 55 11.67 -5.80 -13.08
C CYS A 55 12.22 -4.55 -13.78
N GLN A 56 11.83 -4.34 -15.05
CA GLN A 56 12.38 -3.27 -15.88
C GLN A 56 11.94 -1.88 -15.44
N GLN A 57 10.76 -1.76 -14.84
CA GLN A 57 10.18 -0.46 -14.48
C GLN A 57 10.44 -0.11 -13.00
N SER A 58 10.79 1.15 -12.78
CA SER A 58 10.89 1.71 -11.43
C SER A 58 9.49 1.74 -10.79
N GLY A 59 9.36 1.17 -9.59
CA GLY A 59 8.07 1.01 -8.90
C GLY A 59 7.47 -0.39 -8.99
N GLN A 60 8.00 -1.25 -9.86
CA GLN A 60 7.64 -2.66 -9.86
C GLN A 60 8.38 -3.45 -8.79
N ARG A 61 7.74 -4.50 -8.27
CA ARG A 61 8.38 -5.50 -7.42
C ARG A 61 8.03 -6.90 -7.86
N CYS A 62 8.96 -7.80 -7.62
CA CYS A 62 8.74 -9.22 -7.81
C CYS A 62 7.92 -9.75 -6.63
N CYS A 63 6.65 -10.08 -6.86
CA CYS A 63 5.71 -10.49 -5.84
C CYS A 63 5.09 -11.85 -6.20
N LEU A 64 4.79 -12.65 -5.19
CA LEU A 64 4.00 -13.86 -5.35
C LEU A 64 2.56 -13.45 -5.70
N VAL A 65 2.09 -13.78 -6.89
CA VAL A 65 0.74 -13.45 -7.32
C VAL A 65 -0.09 -14.71 -7.44
N ALA A 66 -1.29 -14.66 -6.85
CA ALA A 66 -2.24 -15.78 -6.85
C ALA A 66 -1.69 -17.09 -6.25
N GLY A 67 -0.53 -17.05 -5.60
CA GLY A 67 0.21 -18.24 -5.19
C GLY A 67 0.86 -19.02 -6.34
N CYS A 68 0.78 -18.55 -7.59
CA CYS A 68 1.11 -19.32 -8.80
C CYS A 68 2.54 -19.14 -9.31
N GLY A 69 3.35 -18.43 -8.53
CA GLY A 69 4.68 -17.98 -8.91
C GLY A 69 4.82 -16.47 -8.78
N HIS A 70 6.05 -16.00 -8.97
CA HIS A 70 6.42 -14.61 -8.80
C HIS A 70 6.37 -13.84 -10.12
N GLU A 71 5.80 -12.64 -10.07
CA GLU A 71 5.74 -11.73 -11.20
C GLU A 71 6.01 -10.27 -10.81
N CYS A 72 6.43 -9.47 -11.78
CA CYS A 72 6.67 -8.05 -11.60
C CYS A 72 5.34 -7.30 -11.56
N VAL A 73 4.92 -6.87 -10.38
CA VAL A 73 3.70 -6.10 -10.17
C VAL A 73 4.01 -4.64 -9.92
N ASP A 74 3.17 -3.76 -10.47
CA ASP A 74 3.23 -2.33 -10.21
C ASP A 74 2.53 -2.01 -8.87
N LEU A 75 3.30 -1.56 -7.89
CA LEU A 75 2.79 -1.26 -6.55
C LEU A 75 2.08 0.10 -6.46
N LEU A 76 2.27 0.96 -7.45
CA LEU A 76 1.63 2.27 -7.53
C LEU A 76 0.23 2.17 -8.16
N ALA A 77 0.03 1.25 -9.11
CA ALA A 77 -1.25 1.00 -9.78
C ALA A 77 -2.20 0.08 -9.00
N ASN A 78 -1.67 -0.83 -8.17
CA ASN A 78 -2.47 -1.88 -7.50
C ASN A 78 -3.33 -1.37 -6.30
N ASN A 79 -3.20 -0.10 -5.90
CA ASN A 79 -4.09 0.47 -4.87
C ASN A 79 -5.50 0.79 -5.40
N SER A 80 -5.72 0.77 -6.72
CA SER A 80 -7.03 1.06 -7.32
C SER A 80 -8.07 -0.04 -7.05
N VAL A 81 -7.62 -1.28 -6.81
CA VAL A 81 -8.49 -2.45 -6.64
C VAL A 81 -8.93 -2.64 -5.18
N TYR A 82 -8.06 -2.32 -4.20
CA TYR A 82 -8.39 -2.49 -2.77
C TYR A 82 -9.06 -1.27 -2.12
N MET A 83 -9.16 -0.13 -2.82
CA MET A 83 -9.88 1.06 -2.34
C MET A 83 -11.34 1.12 -2.80
N SER A 84 -11.86 0.05 -3.42
CA SER A 84 -13.29 -0.12 -3.75
C SER A 84 -14.03 -1.08 -2.81
N SER A 85 -13.39 -1.53 -1.73
CA SER A 85 -14.00 -2.47 -0.78
C SER A 85 -13.73 -2.03 0.66
N ALA A 86 -14.72 -1.32 1.23
CA ALA A 86 -14.91 -0.88 2.61
C ALA A 86 -14.27 0.47 3.03
#